data_AF-A0A0L7LIT4-F1
#
_entry.id   AF-A0A0L7LIT4-F1
#
_cell.length_a   1.000
_cell.length_b   1.000
_cell.length_c   1.000
_cell.angle_alpha   90.00
_cell.angle_beta   90.00
_cell.angle_gamma   90.00
#
_symmetry.space_group_name_H-M   'P 1'
#
loop_
_entity.id
_entity.type
_entity.pdbx_description
1 polymer ?
#
loop_
_entity_poly.entity_id
_entity_poly.type
_entity_poly.pdbx_seq_one_letter_code
_entity_poly.pdbx_strand_id
1 'polypeptide(L)'
;MGSPERELCPPPSEEDELTLPRASINKMIKELVPSVRVAFESRELILNCCTEFIHLISSEANEVCNQSHKKTINAEHVLTALERLGFSDYTVEAEAVLKD
;
A
#
# COMPACT_ATOMS: atom_id res chain seq x y z
N MET A 1 26.16 32.79 0.96
CA MET A 1 26.26 31.38 0.54
C MET A 1 24.87 30.79 0.72
N GLY A 2 24.17 30.54 -0.38
CA GLY A 2 22.75 30.20 -0.37
C GLY A 2 22.51 28.79 0.16
N SER A 3 21.51 28.66 1.02
CA SER A 3 20.96 27.36 1.41
C SER A 3 20.40 26.67 0.17
N PRO A 4 20.71 25.39 -0.09
CA PRO A 4 20.01 24.66 -1.12
C PRO A 4 18.59 24.43 -0.59
N GLU A 5 17.64 25.10 -1.22
CA GLU A 5 16.22 24.81 -1.07
C GLU A 5 16.05 23.31 -1.31
N ARG A 6 15.51 22.60 -0.31
CA ARG A 6 15.05 21.23 -0.51
C ARG A 6 14.07 21.29 -1.66
N GLU A 7 14.41 20.69 -2.80
CA GLU A 7 13.48 20.47 -3.90
C GLU A 7 12.30 19.67 -3.34
N LEU A 8 11.26 20.39 -2.92
CA LEU A 8 9.94 19.79 -2.73
C LEU A 8 9.53 19.36 -4.12
N CYS A 9 9.51 18.04 -4.36
CA CYS A 9 8.83 17.51 -5.52
C CYS A 9 7.47 18.20 -5.64
N PRO A 10 7.10 18.71 -6.82
CA PRO A 10 5.77 19.28 -7.00
C PRO A 10 4.74 18.25 -6.53
N PRO A 11 3.67 18.67 -5.83
CA PRO A 11 2.61 17.75 -5.47
C PRO A 11 2.14 17.07 -6.77
N PRO A 12 2.05 15.73 -6.81
CA PRO A 12 1.57 15.04 -8.00
C PRO A 12 0.20 15.61 -8.37
N SER A 13 -0.02 15.82 -9.67
CA SER A 13 -1.34 16.19 -10.16
C SER A 13 -2.34 15.07 -9.85
N GLU A 14 -3.63 15.37 -9.66
CA GLU A 14 -4.65 14.33 -9.41
C GLU A 14 -4.72 13.29 -10.56
N GLU A 15 -4.19 13.64 -11.74
CA GLU A 15 -4.07 12.76 -12.92
C GLU A 15 -2.87 11.78 -12.84
N ASP A 16 -1.91 12.02 -11.94
CA ASP A 16 -0.73 11.17 -11.68
C ASP A 16 -0.95 10.20 -10.49
N GLU A 17 -2.13 10.18 -9.87
CA GLU A 17 -2.42 9.28 -8.75
C GLU A 17 -2.52 7.83 -9.25
N LEU A 18 -1.42 7.09 -9.13
CA LEU A 18 -1.33 5.68 -9.48
C LEU A 18 -2.31 4.88 -8.64
N THR A 19 -3.47 4.59 -9.22
CA THR A 19 -4.54 3.79 -8.60
C THR A 19 -4.60 2.40 -9.22
N LEU A 20 -5.11 1.44 -8.44
CA LEU A 20 -5.39 0.11 -8.96
C LEU A 20 -6.52 0.16 -10.00
N PRO A 21 -6.57 -0.78 -10.96
CA PRO A 21 -7.65 -0.79 -11.93
C PRO A 21 -9.02 -0.92 -11.24
N ARG A 22 -9.91 0.04 -11.48
CA ARG A 22 -11.29 0.05 -10.93
C ARG A 22 -12.04 -1.26 -11.17
N ALA A 23 -11.82 -1.89 -12.33
CA ALA A 23 -12.42 -3.18 -12.65
C ALA A 23 -11.99 -4.29 -11.67
N SER A 24 -10.72 -4.34 -11.29
CA SER A 24 -10.18 -5.32 -10.33
C SER A 24 -10.76 -5.12 -8.94
N ILE A 25 -10.82 -3.86 -8.47
CA ILE A 25 -11.44 -3.53 -7.17
C ILE A 25 -12.93 -3.85 -7.18
N ASN A 26 -13.65 -3.49 -8.23
CA ASN A 26 -15.08 -3.80 -8.34
C ASN A 26 -15.36 -5.30 -8.36
N LYS A 27 -14.48 -6.10 -9.01
CA LYS A 27 -14.56 -7.55 -9.00
C LYS A 27 -14.34 -8.10 -7.58
N MET A 28 -13.28 -7.67 -6.89
CA MET A 28 -12.99 -8.07 -5.50
C MET A 28 -14.15 -7.75 -4.56
N ILE A 29 -14.72 -6.53 -4.63
CA ILE A 29 -15.88 -6.14 -3.82
C ILE A 29 -17.06 -7.08 -4.09
N LYS A 30 -17.33 -7.43 -5.35
CA LYS A 30 -18.46 -8.30 -5.72
C LYS A 30 -18.26 -9.74 -5.25
N GLU A 31 -17.02 -10.22 -5.22
CA GLU A 31 -16.68 -11.55 -4.71
C GLU A 31 -16.85 -11.63 -3.18
N LEU A 32 -16.45 -10.59 -2.45
CA LEU A 32 -16.60 -10.53 -0.99
C LEU A 32 -18.05 -10.30 -0.54
N VAL A 33 -18.82 -9.47 -1.25
CA VAL A 33 -20.21 -9.13 -0.91
C VAL A 33 -21.17 -9.28 -2.10
N PRO A 34 -21.47 -10.52 -2.54
CA PRO A 34 -22.17 -10.79 -3.81
C PRO A 34 -23.58 -10.21 -3.88
N SER A 35 -24.31 -10.17 -2.76
CA SER A 35 -25.72 -9.76 -2.72
C SER A 35 -25.92 -8.30 -2.31
N VAL A 36 -24.84 -7.54 -2.04
CA VAL A 36 -24.93 -6.17 -1.55
C VAL A 36 -24.75 -5.17 -2.71
N ARG A 37 -25.58 -4.13 -2.72
CA ARG A 37 -25.36 -2.96 -3.57
C ARG A 37 -24.43 -1.99 -2.85
N VAL A 38 -23.26 -1.77 -3.43
CA VAL A 38 -22.26 -0.81 -2.93
C VAL A 38 -22.32 0.45 -3.78
N ALA A 39 -22.49 1.61 -3.13
CA ALA A 39 -22.54 2.93 -3.76
C ALA A 39 -21.24 3.25 -4.51
N PHE A 40 -21.31 4.16 -5.47
CA PHE A 40 -20.14 4.56 -6.26
C PHE A 40 -19.06 5.21 -5.37
N GLU A 41 -19.47 6.11 -4.50
CA GLU A 41 -18.60 6.82 -3.56
C GLU A 41 -17.88 5.86 -2.61
N SER A 42 -18.56 4.80 -2.18
CA SER A 42 -17.94 3.75 -1.35
C SER A 42 -16.89 2.93 -2.13
N ARG A 43 -17.09 2.73 -3.43
CA ARG A 43 -16.11 2.03 -4.29
C ARG A 43 -14.87 2.89 -4.52
N GLU A 44 -15.05 4.18 -4.76
CA GLU A 44 -13.93 5.11 -4.89
C GLU A 44 -13.19 5.26 -3.54
N LEU A 45 -13.91 5.25 -2.41
CA LEU A 45 -13.25 5.22 -1.09
C LEU A 45 -12.39 3.97 -0.90
N ILE A 46 -12.90 2.78 -1.25
CA ILE A 46 -12.13 1.54 -1.17
C ILE A 46 -10.89 1.61 -2.08
N LEU A 47 -11.03 2.17 -3.28
CA LEU A 47 -9.90 2.36 -4.19
C LEU A 47 -8.81 3.23 -3.55
N ASN A 48 -9.19 4.36 -2.95
CA ASN A 48 -8.26 5.26 -2.27
C ASN A 48 -7.59 4.56 -1.07
N CYS A 49 -8.36 3.79 -0.29
CA CYS A 49 -7.81 2.98 0.79
C CYS A 49 -6.80 1.93 0.30
N CYS A 50 -6.99 1.34 -0.88
CA CYS A 50 -5.99 0.43 -1.44
C CYS A 50 -4.68 1.14 -1.77
N THR A 51 -4.74 2.34 -2.35
CA THR A 51 -3.55 3.17 -2.62
C THR A 51 -2.85 3.57 -1.33
N GLU A 52 -3.61 4.04 -0.35
CA GLU A 52 -3.09 4.40 0.97
C GLU A 52 -2.48 3.19 1.69
N PHE A 53 -3.09 2.01 1.59
CA PHE A 53 -2.55 0.78 2.17
C PHE A 53 -1.17 0.44 1.59
N ILE A 54 -0.98 0.57 0.26
CA ILE A 54 0.32 0.38 -0.37
C ILE A 54 1.35 1.38 0.20
N HIS A 55 0.97 2.65 0.34
CA HIS A 55 1.85 3.67 0.91
C HIS A 55 2.18 3.42 2.39
N LEU A 56 1.21 2.98 3.19
CA LEU A 56 1.38 2.65 4.60
C LEU A 56 2.39 1.52 4.76
N ILE A 57 2.17 0.38 4.09
CA ILE A 57 3.08 -0.77 4.16
C ILE A 57 4.47 -0.40 3.62
N SER A 58 4.54 0.34 2.51
CA SER A 58 5.83 0.75 1.92
C SER A 58 6.63 1.66 2.85
N SER A 59 5.94 2.58 3.54
CA SER A 59 6.57 3.50 4.49
C SER A 59 7.12 2.75 5.70
N GLU A 60 6.33 1.88 6.33
CA GLU A 60 6.80 1.08 7.47
C GLU A 60 7.90 0.10 7.07
N ALA A 61 7.79 -0.57 5.91
CA ALA A 61 8.85 -1.46 5.41
C ALA A 61 10.16 -0.71 5.13
N ASN A 62 10.08 0.55 4.67
CA ASN A 62 11.23 1.42 4.51
C ASN A 62 11.85 1.79 5.87
N GLU A 63 11.04 2.08 6.89
CA GLU A 63 11.53 2.30 8.26
C GLU A 63 12.23 1.07 8.81
N VAL A 64 11.65 -0.12 8.68
CA VAL A 64 12.26 -1.39 9.06
C VAL A 64 13.60 -1.61 8.33
N CYS A 65 13.63 -1.35 7.01
CA CYS A 65 14.85 -1.46 6.20
C CYS A 65 15.97 -0.51 6.70
N ASN A 66 15.61 0.73 7.03
CA ASN A 66 16.57 1.72 7.52
C ASN A 66 17.09 1.34 8.92
N GLN A 67 16.22 0.81 9.79
CA GLN A 67 16.58 0.29 11.11
C GLN A 67 17.49 -0.95 11.02
N SER A 68 17.36 -1.75 9.96
CA SER A 68 18.26 -2.89 9.68
C SER A 68 19.55 -2.49 8.94
N HIS A 69 19.82 -1.18 8.79
CA HIS A 69 20.97 -0.61 8.09
C HIS A 69 21.12 -1.07 6.62
N LYS A 70 20.01 -1.45 5.97
CA LYS A 70 19.96 -1.83 4.56
C LYS A 70 19.41 -0.67 3.72
N LYS A 71 19.74 -0.67 2.42
CA LYS A 71 19.26 0.35 1.45
C LYS A 71 18.23 -0.17 0.46
N THR A 72 17.89 -1.45 0.55
CA THR A 72 16.96 -2.12 -0.36
C THR A 72 15.94 -2.88 0.46
N ILE A 73 14.66 -2.58 0.23
CA ILE A 73 13.55 -3.27 0.86
C ILE A 73 13.49 -4.71 0.32
N ASN A 74 13.44 -5.68 1.23
CA ASN A 74 13.26 -7.10 0.91
C ASN A 74 11.95 -7.61 1.54
N ALA A 75 11.61 -8.87 1.28
CA ALA A 75 10.37 -9.48 1.79
C ALA A 75 10.28 -9.49 3.33
N GLU A 76 11.40 -9.74 4.03
CA GLU A 76 11.46 -9.74 5.50
C GLU A 76 11.05 -8.38 6.10
N HIS A 77 11.45 -7.27 5.46
CA HIS A 77 11.04 -5.93 5.91
C HIS A 77 9.53 -5.71 5.75
N VAL A 78 8.92 -6.25 4.69
CA VAL A 78 7.47 -6.16 4.46
C VAL A 78 6.72 -7.03 5.47
N LEU A 79 7.18 -8.24 5.75
CA LEU A 79 6.58 -9.12 6.76
C LEU A 79 6.65 -8.49 8.16
N THR A 80 7.78 -7.91 8.52
CA THR A 80 7.93 -7.18 9.80
C THR A 80 7.03 -5.95 9.86
N ALA A 81 6.88 -5.22 8.76
CA ALA A 81 5.98 -4.07 8.69
C ALA A 81 4.51 -4.47 8.91
N LEU A 82 4.08 -5.59 8.32
CA LEU A 82 2.74 -6.15 8.57
C LEU A 82 2.53 -6.44 10.07
N GLU A 83 3.50 -7.06 10.74
CA GLU A 83 3.41 -7.32 12.18
C GLU A 83 3.32 -6.03 13.01
N ARG A 84 4.18 -5.04 12.73
CA ARG A 84 4.22 -3.76 13.48
C ARG A 84 2.93 -2.96 13.34
N LEU A 85 2.32 -3.01 12.17
CA LEU A 85 1.05 -2.32 11.88
C LEU A 85 -0.18 -3.09 12.37
N GLY A 86 0.00 -4.28 12.97
CA GLY A 86 -1.10 -5.10 13.50
C GLY A 86 -1.81 -5.97 12.46
N PHE A 87 -1.19 -6.20 11.30
CA PHE A 87 -1.68 -7.09 10.23
C PHE A 87 -1.02 -8.47 10.28
N SER A 88 -0.73 -8.99 11.48
CA SER A 88 -0.07 -10.29 11.66
C SER A 88 -0.80 -11.44 10.95
N ASP A 89 -2.12 -11.38 10.83
CA ASP A 89 -2.92 -12.41 10.15
C ASP A 89 -2.63 -12.50 8.64
N TYR A 90 -2.03 -11.47 8.03
CA TYR A 90 -1.69 -11.46 6.59
C TYR A 90 -0.33 -12.10 6.29
N THR A 91 0.50 -12.33 7.32
CA THR A 91 1.87 -12.85 7.15
C THR A 91 1.89 -14.23 6.52
N VAL A 92 0.95 -15.11 6.89
CA VAL A 92 0.87 -16.49 6.39
C VAL A 92 0.66 -16.54 4.88
N GLU A 93 -0.30 -15.77 4.38
CA GLU A 93 -0.58 -15.69 2.94
C GLU A 93 0.56 -14.98 2.18
N ALA A 94 1.12 -13.92 2.77
CA ALA A 94 2.26 -13.21 2.18
C ALA A 94 3.49 -14.11 2.04
N GLU A 95 3.77 -14.96 3.03
CA GLU A 95 4.85 -15.94 2.97
C GLU A 95 4.59 -17.05 1.94
N ALA A 96 3.34 -17.46 1.76
CA ALA A 96 2.98 -18.46 0.74
C ALA A 96 3.34 -17.94 -0.66
N VAL A 97 2.95 -16.69 -0.96
CA VAL A 97 3.28 -16.03 -2.24
C VAL A 97 4.79 -15.87 -2.46
N LEU A 98 5.59 -15.70 -1.40
CA LEU A 98 7.04 -15.60 -1.51
C LEU A 98 7.71 -16.93 -1.90
N LYS A 99 7.07 -18.06 -1.58
CA LYS A 99 7.61 -19.42 -1.79
C LYS A 99 7.21 -20.00 -3.16
N ASP A 100 6.21 -19.42 -3.81
CA ASP A 100 5.76 -19.75 -5.18
C ASP A 100 6.71 -19.17 -6.25
#